data_AF-A0A410TKQ3-F1
#
_entry.id   AF-A0A410TKQ3-F1
#
_cell.length_a   1.000
_cell.length_b   1.000
_cell.length_c   1.000
_cell.angle_alpha   90.00
_cell.angle_beta   90.00
_cell.angle_gamma   90.00
#
_symmetry.space_group_name_H-M   'P 1'
#
loop_
_entity.id
_entity.type
_entity.pdbx_description
1 polymer ?
#
loop_
_entity_poly.entity_id
_entity_poly.type
_entity_poly.pdbx_seq_one_letter_code
_entity_poly.pdbx_strand_id
1 'polypeptide(L)'
;MTVAELTRRLEKMRRQLDRLPETEEPPPTTLQLLNRSRQEGDWQQLLAYFLNPEAPHRLNHAVLEQFLRGLQRRDNIDFNFSRFDIENVQVATEVPVPDGRIDLLVWCEEKWFILCELKIDASEGDGQTKKYASAETFQNVDLDPSAVAEPRRQYLFVTPDGSRPESEAFVAVEWSWIASQLRAVLDSDYGSYPVRTTSQLDDFVDTIDTELTMTEHERNEAAKADLYVDHYDELAEVTRAFETEWEDLIDNWGRRLATILDGARLVEDPEGIPPVPEEDVLLEFPDGNKRHRYWLCRQANGNWSWLFPTDWWTDLEQDEPVYRNEKPNARVGFLHRPASDRDSVLENHKLTFYLRNAPSGNEDFYPGFAQRFNADSEIPDLLPDRTERRGRKSNVLEATYEIEIDKHGDLFSGYIAALAKAVDDHIVSNPALIERIDELYQETYREEVQN
;
A
#
# COMPACT_ATOMS: atom_id res chain seq x y z
N MET A 1 -30.47 3.99 6.53
CA MET A 1 -30.80 2.73 7.27
C MET A 1 -30.97 3.05 8.77
N THR A 2 -31.46 2.16 9.65
CA THR A 2 -31.41 2.47 11.10
C THR A 2 -29.99 2.26 11.63
N VAL A 3 -29.56 3.03 12.64
CA VAL A 3 -28.23 2.86 13.26
C VAL A 3 -28.02 1.42 13.73
N ALA A 4 -29.04 0.80 14.35
CA ALA A 4 -28.97 -0.58 14.81
C ALA A 4 -28.77 -1.60 13.65
N GLU A 5 -29.42 -1.37 12.51
CA GLU A 5 -29.25 -2.22 11.34
C GLU A 5 -27.86 -2.04 10.70
N LEU A 6 -27.38 -0.81 10.61
CA LEU A 6 -26.03 -0.47 10.14
C LEU A 6 -24.96 -1.15 11.01
N THR A 7 -25.05 -1.02 12.33
CA THR A 7 -24.14 -1.68 13.28
C THR A 7 -24.09 -3.19 13.05
N ARG A 8 -25.26 -3.84 12.92
CA ARG A 8 -25.32 -5.28 12.68
C ARG A 8 -24.64 -5.70 11.36
N ARG A 9 -24.76 -4.87 10.30
CA ARG A 9 -24.12 -5.15 9.00
C ARG A 9 -22.60 -4.98 9.07
N LEU A 10 -22.12 -3.91 9.71
CA LEU A 10 -20.68 -3.70 9.93
C LEU A 10 -20.05 -4.77 10.84
N GLU A 11 -20.76 -5.22 11.88
CA GLU A 11 -20.34 -6.37 12.70
C GLU A 11 -20.26 -7.68 11.91
N LYS A 12 -21.13 -7.84 10.90
CA LYS A 12 -21.04 -8.99 9.99
C LYS A 12 -19.81 -8.87 9.10
N MET A 13 -19.56 -7.72 8.50
CA MET A 13 -18.36 -7.44 7.69
C MET A 13 -17.08 -7.72 8.48
N ARG A 14 -16.96 -7.16 9.69
CA ARG A 14 -15.82 -7.38 10.59
C ARG A 14 -15.56 -8.87 10.85
N ARG A 15 -16.61 -9.63 11.19
CA ARG A 15 -16.48 -11.08 11.40
C ARG A 15 -16.07 -11.86 10.15
N GLN A 16 -16.42 -11.37 8.96
CA GLN A 16 -15.99 -11.98 7.70
C GLN A 16 -14.51 -11.65 7.42
N LEU A 17 -14.10 -10.40 7.68
CA LEU A 17 -12.72 -9.95 7.55
C LEU A 17 -11.79 -10.70 8.52
N ASP A 18 -12.16 -10.84 9.78
CA ASP A 18 -11.39 -11.55 10.83
C ASP A 18 -11.17 -13.05 10.52
N ARG A 19 -11.87 -13.61 9.52
CA ARG A 19 -11.73 -15.02 9.10
C ARG A 19 -10.76 -15.20 7.93
N LEU A 20 -10.34 -14.12 7.28
CA LEU A 20 -9.36 -14.19 6.19
C LEU A 20 -7.96 -14.32 6.82
N PRO A 21 -7.17 -15.35 6.46
CA PRO A 21 -5.82 -15.49 6.99
C PRO A 21 -4.93 -14.32 6.54
N GLU A 22 -4.04 -13.86 7.43
CA GLU A 22 -2.96 -12.94 7.04
C GLU A 22 -1.89 -13.75 6.31
N THR A 23 -1.78 -13.56 5.00
CA THR A 23 -0.77 -14.21 4.17
C THR A 23 0.08 -13.15 3.51
N GLU A 24 1.38 -13.14 3.81
CA GLU A 24 2.35 -12.33 3.06
C GLU A 24 2.42 -12.82 1.62
N GLU A 25 2.54 -11.88 0.68
CA GLU A 25 2.76 -12.20 -0.73
C GLU A 25 4.13 -12.88 -0.87
N PRO A 26 4.23 -14.07 -1.48
CA PRO A 26 5.53 -14.69 -1.73
C PRO A 26 6.35 -13.80 -2.69
N PRO A 27 7.69 -13.79 -2.57
CA PRO A 27 8.51 -13.04 -3.51
C PRO A 27 8.28 -13.54 -4.94
N PRO A 28 8.23 -12.66 -5.95
CA PRO A 28 7.98 -13.06 -7.33
C PRO A 28 9.12 -13.95 -7.84
N THR A 29 8.78 -14.95 -8.64
CA THR A 29 9.76 -15.83 -9.27
C THR A 29 10.55 -15.11 -10.36
N THR A 30 11.65 -15.69 -10.81
CA THR A 30 12.48 -15.09 -11.87
C THR A 30 11.68 -14.82 -13.15
N LEU A 31 10.80 -15.74 -13.57
CA LEU A 31 9.99 -15.54 -14.78
C LEU A 31 8.91 -14.47 -14.58
N GLN A 32 8.35 -14.34 -13.38
CA GLN A 32 7.40 -13.27 -13.05
C GLN A 32 8.08 -11.90 -13.11
N LEU A 33 9.28 -11.77 -12.52
CA LEU A 33 10.08 -10.54 -12.58
C LEU A 33 10.41 -10.12 -14.02
N LEU A 34 10.61 -11.08 -14.92
CA LEU A 34 10.89 -10.82 -16.33
C LEU A 34 9.63 -10.62 -17.18
N ASN A 35 8.42 -10.72 -16.60
CA ASN A 35 7.13 -10.75 -17.31
C ASN A 35 7.06 -11.86 -18.38
N ARG A 36 7.60 -13.02 -18.04
CA ARG A 36 7.74 -14.19 -18.91
C ARG A 36 7.12 -15.46 -18.32
N SER A 37 6.47 -15.37 -17.16
CA SER A 37 5.87 -16.50 -16.47
C SER A 37 4.78 -17.22 -17.27
N ARG A 38 4.19 -16.58 -18.28
CA ARG A 38 3.21 -17.18 -19.19
C ARG A 38 3.74 -17.58 -20.57
N GLN A 39 5.05 -17.53 -20.78
CA GLN A 39 5.66 -17.90 -22.06
C GLN A 39 5.94 -19.42 -22.09
N GLU A 40 5.19 -20.17 -22.91
CA GLU A 40 5.31 -21.64 -23.03
C GLU A 40 6.75 -22.10 -23.31
N GLY A 41 7.46 -21.38 -24.19
CA GLY A 41 8.85 -21.67 -24.53
C GLY A 41 9.82 -21.58 -23.35
N ASP A 42 9.55 -20.74 -22.35
CA ASP A 42 10.43 -20.61 -21.18
C ASP A 42 10.23 -21.77 -20.21
N TRP A 43 9.00 -22.24 -20.01
CA TRP A 43 8.71 -23.44 -19.21
C TRP A 43 9.25 -24.69 -19.86
N GLN A 44 9.12 -24.80 -21.19
CA GLN A 44 9.71 -25.87 -21.99
C GLN A 44 11.23 -25.92 -21.82
N GLN A 45 11.91 -24.78 -21.91
CA GLN A 45 13.37 -24.70 -21.73
C GLN A 45 13.79 -25.09 -20.31
N LEU A 46 13.08 -24.61 -19.28
CA LEU A 46 13.39 -24.94 -17.89
C LEU A 46 13.17 -26.43 -17.61
N LEU A 47 12.05 -27.01 -18.06
CA LEU A 47 11.77 -28.44 -17.90
C LEU A 47 12.84 -29.28 -18.62
N ALA A 48 13.18 -28.94 -19.86
CA ALA A 48 14.23 -29.64 -20.60
C ALA A 48 15.61 -29.52 -19.94
N TYR A 49 15.95 -28.34 -19.43
CA TYR A 49 17.20 -28.10 -18.70
C TYR A 49 17.33 -29.03 -17.49
N PHE A 50 16.27 -29.21 -16.70
CA PHE A 50 16.30 -30.09 -15.53
C PHE A 50 16.18 -31.58 -15.86
N LEU A 51 15.53 -31.94 -16.96
CA LEU A 51 15.42 -33.33 -17.42
C LEU A 51 16.70 -33.85 -18.11
N ASN A 52 17.54 -32.98 -18.66
CA ASN A 52 18.74 -33.38 -19.40
C ASN A 52 19.91 -33.69 -18.46
N PRO A 53 20.33 -34.96 -18.27
CA PRO A 53 21.40 -35.29 -17.31
C PRO A 53 22.77 -34.69 -17.65
N GLU A 54 23.00 -34.32 -18.92
CA GLU A 54 24.23 -33.69 -19.39
C GLU A 54 24.25 -32.17 -19.14
N ALA A 55 23.11 -31.56 -18.83
CA ALA A 55 23.03 -30.13 -18.58
C ALA A 55 23.74 -29.77 -17.26
N PRO A 56 24.34 -28.56 -17.15
CA PRO A 56 25.21 -28.20 -16.03
C PRO A 56 24.44 -27.84 -14.74
N HIS A 57 23.34 -28.53 -14.43
CA HIS A 57 22.58 -28.35 -13.18
C HIS A 57 23.12 -29.20 -12.02
N ARG A 58 23.91 -30.25 -12.27
CA ARG A 58 24.51 -31.13 -11.22
C ARG A 58 23.50 -31.94 -10.39
N LEU A 59 22.27 -32.12 -10.88
CA LEU A 59 21.32 -33.10 -10.33
C LEU A 59 21.59 -34.51 -10.89
N ASN A 60 22.57 -34.64 -11.78
CA ASN A 60 22.84 -35.84 -12.56
C ASN A 60 21.52 -36.34 -13.18
N HIS A 61 21.11 -37.56 -12.85
CA HIS A 61 19.92 -38.18 -13.41
C HIS A 61 18.70 -38.07 -12.48
N ALA A 62 18.79 -37.37 -11.34
CA ALA A 62 17.77 -37.44 -10.29
C ALA A 62 16.40 -36.95 -10.75
N VAL A 63 16.34 -35.81 -11.45
CA VAL A 63 15.09 -35.25 -11.98
C VAL A 63 14.52 -36.13 -13.09
N LEU A 64 15.36 -36.52 -14.05
CA LEU A 64 14.96 -37.44 -15.11
C LEU A 64 14.43 -38.77 -14.54
N GLU A 65 15.15 -39.37 -13.60
CA GLU A 65 14.77 -40.64 -12.98
C GLU A 65 13.44 -40.50 -12.24
N GLN A 66 13.26 -39.43 -11.47
CA GLN A 66 12.03 -39.20 -10.73
C GLN A 66 10.85 -38.97 -11.69
N PHE A 67 11.05 -38.23 -12.77
CA PHE A 67 10.04 -38.05 -13.83
C PHE A 67 9.66 -39.38 -14.49
N LEU A 68 10.63 -40.19 -14.92
CA LEU A 68 10.39 -41.50 -15.56
C LEU A 68 9.73 -42.50 -14.59
N ARG A 69 10.16 -42.54 -13.33
CA ARG A 69 9.51 -43.34 -12.28
C ARG A 69 8.09 -42.84 -12.01
N GLY A 70 7.88 -41.53 -12.05
CA GLY A 70 6.56 -40.92 -11.97
C GLY A 70 5.64 -41.46 -13.05
N LEU A 71 6.08 -41.43 -14.31
CA LEU A 71 5.33 -41.96 -15.45
C LEU A 71 5.03 -43.46 -15.31
N GLN A 72 6.02 -44.26 -14.93
CA GLN A 72 5.85 -45.70 -14.72
C GLN A 72 4.81 -46.05 -13.64
N ARG A 73 4.56 -45.16 -12.68
CA ARG A 73 3.54 -45.37 -11.63
C ARG A 73 2.13 -44.92 -12.05
N ARG A 74 1.97 -44.28 -13.21
CA ARG A 74 0.66 -43.80 -13.65
C ARG A 74 -0.14 -44.95 -14.24
N ASP A 75 -1.36 -45.14 -13.74
CA ASP A 75 -2.26 -46.22 -14.23
C ASP A 75 -2.74 -46.01 -15.67
N ASN A 76 -2.63 -44.78 -16.18
CA ASN A 76 -3.08 -44.41 -17.52
C ASN A 76 -1.97 -44.40 -18.58
N ILE A 77 -0.76 -44.87 -18.23
CA ILE A 77 0.40 -44.96 -19.13
C ILE A 77 1.05 -46.33 -18.96
N ASP A 78 1.10 -47.14 -20.01
CA ASP A 78 1.86 -48.40 -20.00
C ASP A 78 3.31 -48.13 -20.40
N PHE A 79 4.08 -47.57 -19.45
CA PHE A 79 5.48 -47.21 -19.64
C PHE A 79 6.39 -47.94 -18.65
N ASN A 80 7.51 -48.45 -19.16
CA ASN A 80 8.55 -49.05 -18.34
C ASN A 80 9.93 -48.70 -18.93
N PHE A 81 10.88 -48.42 -18.06
CA PHE A 81 12.26 -48.14 -18.44
C PHE A 81 13.24 -48.89 -17.55
N SER A 82 14.42 -49.18 -18.09
CA SER A 82 15.52 -49.75 -17.31
C SER A 82 16.37 -48.63 -16.75
N ARG A 83 16.71 -48.69 -15.46
CA ARG A 83 17.68 -47.74 -14.87
C ARG A 83 19.08 -47.86 -15.47
N PHE A 84 19.42 -49.00 -16.06
CA PHE A 84 20.69 -49.18 -16.78
C PHE A 84 20.75 -48.38 -18.08
N ASP A 85 19.59 -47.96 -18.60
CA ASP A 85 19.50 -47.21 -19.85
C ASP A 85 19.50 -45.69 -19.61
N ILE A 86 19.47 -45.23 -18.35
CA ILE A 86 19.27 -43.81 -18.01
C ILE A 86 20.45 -42.93 -18.48
N GLU A 87 21.65 -43.50 -18.56
CA GLU A 87 22.87 -42.83 -19.04
C GLU A 87 22.81 -42.53 -20.56
N ASN A 88 21.94 -43.22 -21.29
CA ASN A 88 21.78 -43.05 -22.74
C ASN A 88 20.55 -42.22 -23.11
N VAL A 89 19.89 -41.60 -22.11
CA VAL A 89 18.70 -40.78 -22.36
C VAL A 89 19.09 -39.41 -22.88
N GLN A 90 18.45 -39.01 -23.97
CA GLN A 90 18.61 -37.72 -24.61
C GLN A 90 17.33 -36.89 -24.47
N VAL A 91 17.49 -35.58 -24.41
CA VAL A 91 16.41 -34.60 -24.26
C VAL A 91 16.59 -33.50 -25.29
N ALA A 92 15.54 -33.19 -26.04
CA ALA A 92 15.52 -32.13 -27.03
C ALA A 92 14.22 -31.33 -26.95
N THR A 93 14.32 -30.05 -27.25
CA THR A 93 13.20 -29.12 -27.33
C THR A 93 13.00 -28.66 -28.76
N GLU A 94 11.78 -28.26 -29.10
CA GLU A 94 11.49 -27.65 -30.40
C GLU A 94 11.88 -28.56 -31.59
N VAL A 95 11.66 -29.88 -31.47
CA VAL A 95 12.07 -30.87 -32.47
C VAL A 95 11.18 -30.74 -33.71
N PRO A 96 11.72 -30.39 -34.89
CA PRO A 96 10.90 -30.19 -36.08
C PRO A 96 10.35 -31.50 -36.63
N VAL A 97 9.10 -31.47 -37.08
CA VAL A 97 8.43 -32.54 -37.82
C VAL A 97 7.79 -31.93 -39.08
N PRO A 98 7.44 -32.73 -40.11
CA PRO A 98 6.95 -32.18 -41.39
C PRO A 98 5.82 -31.14 -41.25
N ASP A 99 4.89 -31.32 -40.31
CA ASP A 99 3.72 -30.46 -40.10
C ASP A 99 3.68 -29.78 -38.72
N GLY A 100 4.85 -29.48 -38.14
CA GLY A 100 4.92 -28.74 -36.88
C GLY A 100 6.21 -28.94 -36.12
N ARG A 101 6.12 -28.83 -34.80
CA ARG A 101 7.29 -28.86 -33.93
C ARG A 101 6.89 -29.38 -32.56
N ILE A 102 7.59 -30.42 -32.12
CA ILE A 102 7.39 -31.04 -30.81
C ILE A 102 8.03 -30.14 -29.75
N ASP A 103 7.30 -29.83 -28.68
CA ASP A 103 7.82 -29.00 -27.61
C ASP A 103 8.95 -29.69 -26.85
N LEU A 104 8.77 -30.94 -26.42
CA LEU A 104 9.78 -31.70 -25.71
C LEU A 104 9.80 -33.17 -26.14
N LEU A 105 10.98 -33.68 -26.46
CA LEU A 105 11.23 -35.07 -26.79
C LEU A 105 12.28 -35.64 -25.85
N VAL A 106 11.95 -36.75 -25.18
CA VAL A 106 12.86 -37.51 -24.31
C VAL A 106 12.96 -38.92 -24.86
N TRP A 107 14.15 -39.43 -25.14
CA TRP A 107 14.29 -40.76 -25.74
C TRP A 107 15.55 -41.48 -25.28
N CYS A 108 15.55 -42.79 -25.44
CA CYS A 108 16.72 -43.63 -25.19
C CYS A 108 16.98 -44.51 -26.41
N GLU A 109 17.88 -44.08 -27.28
CA GLU A 109 18.18 -44.77 -28.54
C GLU A 109 16.86 -45.18 -29.25
N GLU A 110 16.79 -46.36 -29.84
CA GLU A 110 15.57 -46.93 -30.42
C GLU A 110 14.76 -47.77 -29.40
N LYS A 111 15.04 -47.65 -28.09
CA LYS A 111 14.37 -48.47 -27.05
C LYS A 111 12.99 -47.92 -26.70
N TRP A 112 12.84 -46.61 -26.56
CA TRP A 112 11.59 -45.92 -26.21
C TRP A 112 11.73 -44.41 -26.44
N PHE A 113 10.61 -43.72 -26.61
CA PHE A 113 10.55 -42.24 -26.56
C PHE A 113 9.29 -41.75 -25.83
N ILE A 114 9.39 -40.52 -25.32
CA ILE A 114 8.31 -39.75 -24.71
C ILE A 114 8.26 -38.41 -25.45
N LEU A 115 7.15 -38.15 -26.14
CA LEU A 115 6.85 -36.90 -26.82
C LEU A 115 5.89 -36.10 -25.95
N CYS A 116 6.24 -34.87 -25.59
CA CYS A 116 5.40 -33.97 -24.82
C CYS A 116 5.01 -32.75 -25.65
N GLU A 117 3.70 -32.48 -25.71
CA GLU A 117 3.14 -31.20 -26.14
C GLU A 117 2.73 -30.43 -24.89
N LEU A 118 3.22 -29.20 -24.73
CA LEU A 118 3.11 -28.40 -23.52
C LEU A 118 2.20 -27.18 -23.77
N LYS A 119 1.28 -26.90 -22.84
CA LYS A 119 0.41 -25.72 -22.88
C LYS A 119 0.35 -25.01 -21.53
N ILE A 120 0.30 -23.67 -21.55
CA ILE A 120 0.11 -22.84 -20.34
C ILE A 120 -1.19 -22.04 -20.40
N ASP A 121 -1.45 -21.34 -21.50
CA ASP A 121 -2.65 -20.49 -21.64
C ASP A 121 -3.58 -20.93 -22.78
N ALA A 122 -3.05 -21.61 -23.80
CA ALA A 122 -3.78 -21.96 -25.01
C ALA A 122 -4.30 -23.41 -24.97
N SER A 123 -5.48 -23.64 -25.56
CA SER A 123 -5.93 -24.99 -25.91
C SER A 123 -5.07 -25.56 -27.05
N GLU A 124 -5.21 -26.87 -27.33
CA GLU A 124 -4.55 -27.51 -28.47
C GLU A 124 -4.75 -26.71 -29.78
N GLY A 125 -3.68 -26.51 -30.54
CA GLY A 125 -3.77 -25.93 -31.89
C GLY A 125 -4.32 -26.95 -32.89
N ASP A 126 -4.87 -26.47 -34.02
CA ASP A 126 -5.63 -27.27 -34.98
C ASP A 126 -4.93 -28.59 -35.40
N GLY A 127 -5.41 -29.70 -34.82
CA GLY A 127 -4.95 -31.07 -35.06
C GLY A 127 -3.48 -31.37 -34.69
N GLN A 128 -2.86 -30.60 -33.80
CA GLN A 128 -1.44 -30.76 -33.45
C GLN A 128 -1.11 -32.16 -32.91
N THR A 129 -1.87 -32.67 -31.93
CA THR A 129 -1.59 -33.98 -31.33
C THR A 129 -1.81 -35.12 -32.33
N LYS A 130 -2.74 -34.98 -33.27
CA LYS A 130 -2.95 -35.95 -34.36
C LYS A 130 -1.76 -35.99 -35.31
N LYS A 131 -1.25 -34.82 -35.73
CA LYS A 131 -0.07 -34.70 -36.61
C LYS A 131 1.15 -35.36 -35.98
N TYR A 132 1.39 -35.11 -34.69
CA TYR A 132 2.56 -35.63 -33.99
C TYR A 132 2.48 -37.13 -33.72
N ALA A 133 1.27 -37.66 -33.45
CA ALA A 133 1.07 -39.10 -33.33
C ALA A 133 1.37 -39.86 -34.64
N SER A 134 1.15 -39.23 -35.79
CA SER A 134 1.42 -39.81 -37.12
C SER A 134 2.78 -39.43 -37.72
N ALA A 135 3.67 -38.76 -36.97
CA ALA A 135 4.94 -38.29 -37.50
C ALA A 135 5.87 -39.47 -37.85
N GLU A 136 6.23 -39.59 -39.13
CA GLU A 136 7.10 -40.66 -39.63
C GLU A 136 8.60 -40.34 -39.42
N THR A 137 8.95 -39.08 -39.13
CA THR A 137 10.34 -38.66 -38.94
C THR A 137 10.45 -37.56 -37.89
N PHE A 138 11.53 -37.59 -37.11
CA PHE A 138 11.96 -36.49 -36.26
C PHE A 138 13.22 -35.85 -36.86
N GLN A 139 13.20 -34.53 -37.07
CA GLN A 139 14.33 -33.83 -37.69
C GLN A 139 15.34 -33.38 -36.64
N ASN A 140 16.61 -33.34 -37.02
CA ASN A 140 17.72 -32.86 -36.18
C ASN A 140 17.93 -33.65 -34.87
N VAL A 141 17.41 -34.87 -34.78
CA VAL A 141 17.66 -35.82 -33.68
C VAL A 141 18.02 -37.19 -34.25
N ASP A 142 18.82 -37.96 -33.53
CA ASP A 142 19.23 -39.32 -33.92
C ASP A 142 18.23 -40.36 -33.39
N LEU A 143 16.99 -40.25 -33.89
CA LEU A 143 15.88 -41.14 -33.54
C LEU A 143 14.95 -41.33 -34.73
N ASP A 144 14.80 -42.58 -35.19
CA ASP A 144 13.74 -42.99 -36.11
C ASP A 144 12.52 -43.46 -35.29
N PRO A 145 11.38 -42.73 -35.31
CA PRO A 145 10.19 -43.14 -34.57
C PRO A 145 9.66 -44.50 -35.01
N SER A 146 9.87 -44.90 -36.28
CA SER A 146 9.41 -46.17 -36.82
C SER A 146 10.20 -47.36 -36.29
N ALA A 147 11.46 -47.16 -35.87
CA ALA A 147 12.32 -48.18 -35.29
C ALA A 147 11.94 -48.54 -33.83
N VAL A 148 11.25 -47.63 -33.13
CA VAL A 148 10.76 -47.87 -31.76
C VAL A 148 9.44 -48.64 -31.81
N ALA A 149 9.29 -49.72 -31.04
CA ALA A 149 8.04 -50.48 -30.98
C ALA A 149 6.87 -49.63 -30.43
N GLU A 150 5.67 -49.72 -31.02
CA GLU A 150 4.50 -48.90 -30.63
C GLU A 150 4.21 -48.85 -29.12
N PRO A 151 4.23 -49.96 -28.36
CA PRO A 151 3.99 -49.90 -26.90
C PRO A 151 5.04 -49.11 -26.11
N ARG A 152 6.16 -48.76 -26.74
CA ARG A 152 7.27 -48.01 -26.16
C ARG A 152 7.32 -46.57 -26.64
N ARG A 153 6.28 -46.12 -27.35
CA ARG A 153 6.07 -44.74 -27.79
C ARG A 153 5.06 -44.10 -26.84
N GLN A 154 5.48 -43.11 -26.08
CA GLN A 154 4.61 -42.41 -25.13
C GLN A 154 4.37 -40.98 -25.62
N TYR A 155 3.13 -40.52 -25.52
CA TYR A 155 2.72 -39.19 -25.94
C TYR A 155 1.98 -38.51 -24.80
N LEU A 156 2.49 -37.37 -24.34
CA LEU A 156 1.96 -36.61 -23.21
C LEU A 156 1.43 -35.27 -23.70
N PHE A 157 0.20 -34.94 -23.28
CA PHE A 157 -0.37 -33.61 -23.48
C PHE A 157 -0.45 -32.94 -22.11
N VAL A 158 0.45 -31.98 -21.88
CA VAL A 158 0.62 -31.32 -20.59
C VAL A 158 -0.11 -30.00 -20.58
N THR A 159 -1.08 -29.84 -19.68
CA THR A 159 -1.94 -28.66 -19.59
C THR A 159 -2.12 -28.22 -18.13
N PRO A 160 -2.57 -26.97 -17.88
CA PRO A 160 -2.90 -26.51 -16.53
C PRO A 160 -3.92 -27.38 -15.80
N ASP A 161 -4.96 -27.82 -16.51
CA ASP A 161 -6.22 -28.33 -15.95
C ASP A 161 -6.53 -29.79 -16.37
N GLY A 162 -5.60 -30.45 -17.05
CA GLY A 162 -5.79 -31.83 -17.52
C GLY A 162 -6.72 -31.93 -18.72
N SER A 163 -6.85 -30.86 -19.49
CA SER A 163 -7.57 -30.81 -20.76
C SER A 163 -7.21 -31.99 -21.67
N ARG A 164 -8.22 -32.56 -22.34
CA ARG A 164 -8.04 -33.74 -23.17
C ARG A 164 -7.46 -33.38 -24.54
N PRO A 165 -6.49 -34.16 -25.04
CA PRO A 165 -5.99 -34.01 -26.41
C PRO A 165 -7.03 -34.49 -27.42
N GLU A 166 -6.92 -34.01 -28.66
CA GLU A 166 -7.71 -34.47 -29.81
C GLU A 166 -7.31 -35.89 -30.26
N SER A 167 -6.06 -36.29 -30.06
CA SER A 167 -5.55 -37.62 -30.41
C SER A 167 -5.66 -38.58 -29.23
N GLU A 168 -6.28 -39.75 -29.46
CA GLU A 168 -6.37 -40.82 -28.46
C GLU A 168 -5.01 -41.44 -28.10
N ALA A 169 -3.97 -41.19 -28.91
CA ALA A 169 -2.61 -41.63 -28.61
C ALA A 169 -1.96 -40.83 -27.46
N PHE A 170 -2.43 -39.59 -27.21
CA PHE A 170 -1.90 -38.73 -26.17
C PHE A 170 -2.61 -38.95 -24.85
N VAL A 171 -1.83 -38.98 -23.77
CA VAL A 171 -2.33 -39.03 -22.40
C VAL A 171 -2.29 -37.63 -21.79
N ALA A 172 -3.43 -37.18 -21.26
CA ALA A 172 -3.52 -35.91 -20.55
C ALA A 172 -2.73 -35.97 -19.23
N VAL A 173 -1.90 -34.96 -19.01
CA VAL A 173 -1.08 -34.77 -17.81
C VAL A 173 -1.23 -33.31 -17.34
N GLU A 174 -1.34 -33.10 -16.05
CA GLU A 174 -1.37 -31.75 -15.48
C GLU A 174 0.04 -31.24 -15.19
N TRP A 175 0.27 -29.93 -15.37
CA TRP A 175 1.51 -29.31 -14.91
C TRP A 175 1.72 -29.45 -13.39
N SER A 176 0.65 -29.45 -12.60
CA SER A 176 0.67 -29.73 -11.15
C SER A 176 1.34 -31.07 -10.83
N TRP A 177 1.12 -32.07 -11.69
CA TRP A 177 1.76 -33.38 -11.57
C TRP A 177 3.26 -33.30 -11.88
N ILE A 178 3.67 -32.56 -12.92
CA ILE A 178 5.10 -32.34 -13.22
C ILE A 178 5.77 -31.65 -12.03
N ALA A 179 5.19 -30.55 -11.52
CA ALA A 179 5.70 -29.83 -10.35
C ALA A 179 5.87 -30.77 -9.14
N SER A 180 4.92 -31.66 -8.89
CA SER A 180 5.05 -32.66 -7.81
C SER A 180 6.23 -33.62 -7.99
N GLN A 181 6.58 -33.99 -9.23
CA GLN A 181 7.74 -34.85 -9.49
C GLN A 181 9.05 -34.10 -9.29
N LEU A 182 9.11 -32.82 -9.70
CA LEU A 182 10.27 -31.96 -9.47
C LEU A 182 10.48 -31.69 -7.98
N ARG A 183 9.41 -31.36 -7.25
CA ARG A 183 9.43 -31.11 -5.80
C ARG A 183 9.87 -32.35 -5.01
N ALA A 184 9.46 -33.55 -5.43
CA ALA A 184 9.91 -34.78 -4.79
C ALA A 184 11.44 -34.96 -4.82
N VAL A 185 12.15 -34.41 -5.81
CA VAL A 185 13.63 -34.42 -5.86
C VAL A 185 14.22 -33.45 -4.83
N LEU A 186 13.59 -32.30 -4.64
CA LEU A 186 13.98 -31.33 -3.61
C LEU A 186 13.81 -31.95 -2.21
N ASP A 187 12.70 -32.66 -1.99
CA ASP A 187 12.36 -33.27 -0.70
C ASP A 187 13.22 -34.50 -0.34
N SER A 188 13.60 -35.32 -1.33
CA SER A 188 14.25 -36.62 -1.07
C SER A 188 15.72 -36.53 -0.70
N ASP A 189 16.41 -35.43 -1.03
CA ASP A 189 17.87 -35.31 -0.97
C ASP A 189 18.35 -33.92 -0.51
N TYR A 190 17.66 -33.35 0.49
CA TYR A 190 17.99 -32.05 1.08
C TYR A 190 19.46 -31.99 1.54
N GLY A 191 20.29 -31.21 0.83
CA GLY A 191 21.71 -31.00 1.13
C GLY A 191 22.72 -31.78 0.26
N SER A 192 22.27 -32.69 -0.60
CA SER A 192 23.13 -33.46 -1.52
C SER A 192 23.49 -32.71 -2.81
N TYR A 193 22.75 -31.64 -3.13
CA TYR A 193 22.90 -30.85 -4.36
C TYR A 193 23.32 -29.41 -4.08
N PRO A 194 23.95 -28.71 -5.05
CA PRO A 194 24.30 -27.30 -4.89
C PRO A 194 23.07 -26.43 -4.65
N VAL A 195 23.16 -25.52 -3.68
CA VAL A 195 22.09 -24.58 -3.32
C VAL A 195 21.56 -23.81 -4.52
N ARG A 196 22.44 -23.33 -5.41
CA ARG A 196 22.03 -22.60 -6.62
C ARG A 196 21.09 -23.43 -7.48
N THR A 197 21.40 -24.72 -7.66
CA THR A 197 20.60 -25.63 -8.47
C THR A 197 19.23 -25.88 -7.84
N THR A 198 19.21 -26.18 -6.53
CA THR A 198 17.95 -26.45 -5.83
C THR A 198 17.07 -25.21 -5.82
N SER A 199 17.64 -24.01 -5.63
CA SER A 199 16.90 -22.76 -5.71
C SER A 199 16.35 -22.47 -7.12
N GLN A 200 17.08 -22.82 -8.19
CA GLN A 200 16.56 -22.66 -9.56
C GLN A 200 15.42 -23.64 -9.86
N LEU A 201 15.48 -24.86 -9.32
CA LEU A 201 14.43 -25.85 -9.48
C LEU A 201 13.18 -25.46 -8.67
N ASP A 202 13.38 -24.98 -7.45
CA ASP A 202 12.32 -24.46 -6.57
C ASP A 202 11.63 -23.24 -7.19
N ASP A 203 12.39 -22.25 -7.70
CA ASP A 203 11.86 -21.07 -8.42
C ASP A 203 11.01 -21.45 -9.65
N PHE A 204 11.39 -22.52 -10.37
CA PHE A 204 10.59 -23.03 -11.48
C PHE A 204 9.30 -23.71 -10.99
N VAL A 205 9.39 -24.53 -9.94
CA VAL A 205 8.22 -25.17 -9.31
C VAL A 205 7.24 -24.11 -8.77
N ASP A 206 7.74 -23.07 -8.12
CA ASP A 206 6.92 -21.97 -7.61
C ASP A 206 6.28 -21.17 -8.75
N THR A 207 6.96 -21.05 -9.91
CA THR A 207 6.36 -20.42 -11.09
C THR A 207 5.19 -21.25 -11.60
N ILE A 208 5.36 -22.58 -11.65
CA ILE A 208 4.28 -23.50 -12.04
C ILE A 208 3.10 -23.35 -11.07
N ASP A 209 3.33 -23.41 -9.76
CA ASP A 209 2.26 -23.34 -8.78
C ASP A 209 1.53 -21.99 -8.78
N THR A 210 2.27 -20.87 -8.89
CA THR A 210 1.69 -19.53 -8.84
C THR A 210 0.91 -19.16 -10.11
N GLU A 211 1.37 -19.57 -11.29
CA GLU A 211 0.62 -19.28 -12.52
C GLU A 211 -0.59 -20.21 -12.69
N LEU A 212 -0.54 -21.42 -12.13
CA LEU A 212 -1.65 -22.38 -12.20
C LEU A 212 -2.68 -22.22 -11.08
N THR A 213 -2.29 -21.60 -9.96
CA THR A 213 -3.19 -21.37 -8.83
C THR A 213 -3.08 -19.94 -8.36
N MET A 214 -4.24 -19.26 -8.20
CA MET A 214 -4.28 -18.06 -7.36
C MET A 214 -3.69 -18.42 -6.00
N THR A 215 -2.65 -17.70 -5.59
CA THR A 215 -2.02 -17.83 -4.29
C THR A 215 -3.05 -17.61 -3.18
N GLU A 216 -2.77 -18.09 -1.98
CA GLU A 216 -3.63 -17.81 -0.82
C GLU A 216 -3.76 -16.30 -0.58
N HIS A 217 -2.69 -15.54 -0.81
CA HIS A 217 -2.67 -14.08 -0.79
C HIS A 217 -3.66 -13.46 -1.79
N GLU A 218 -3.61 -13.85 -3.06
CA GLU A 218 -4.53 -13.34 -4.08
C GLU A 218 -5.99 -13.70 -3.79
N ARG A 219 -6.25 -14.90 -3.25
CA ARG A 219 -7.61 -15.30 -2.82
C ARG A 219 -8.10 -14.43 -1.66
N ASN A 220 -7.22 -14.11 -0.71
CA ASN A 220 -7.56 -13.24 0.42
C ASN A 220 -7.85 -11.81 -0.04
N GLU A 221 -7.06 -11.26 -0.95
CA GLU A 221 -7.30 -9.92 -1.52
C GLU A 221 -8.59 -9.87 -2.34
N ALA A 222 -8.87 -10.88 -3.17
CA ALA A 222 -10.15 -10.99 -3.87
C ALA A 222 -11.34 -11.06 -2.90
N ALA A 223 -11.23 -11.84 -1.82
CA ALA A 223 -12.27 -11.92 -0.80
C ALA A 223 -12.47 -10.59 -0.04
N LYS A 224 -11.40 -9.82 0.22
CA LYS A 224 -11.51 -8.46 0.80
C LYS A 224 -12.23 -7.51 -0.16
N ALA A 225 -11.92 -7.58 -1.47
CA ALA A 225 -12.59 -6.78 -2.48
C ALA A 225 -14.08 -7.11 -2.58
N ASP A 226 -14.45 -8.40 -2.54
CA ASP A 226 -15.85 -8.84 -2.51
C ASP A 226 -16.57 -8.31 -1.26
N LEU A 227 -15.93 -8.35 -0.09
CA LEU A 227 -16.49 -7.76 1.13
C LEU A 227 -16.70 -6.25 1.00
N TYR A 228 -15.79 -5.53 0.35
CA TYR A 228 -15.98 -4.10 0.10
C TYR A 228 -17.20 -3.84 -0.79
N VAL A 229 -17.36 -4.60 -1.87
CA VAL A 229 -18.52 -4.48 -2.78
C VAL A 229 -19.82 -4.83 -2.08
N ASP A 230 -19.84 -5.91 -1.31
CA ASP A 230 -21.02 -6.40 -0.57
C ASP A 230 -21.54 -5.39 0.47
N HIS A 231 -20.65 -4.57 1.04
CA HIS A 231 -20.97 -3.58 2.08
C HIS A 231 -20.75 -2.13 1.61
N TYR A 232 -20.71 -1.90 0.29
CA TYR A 232 -20.38 -0.60 -0.28
C TYR A 232 -21.33 0.50 0.18
N ASP A 233 -22.64 0.23 0.17
CA ASP A 233 -23.67 1.22 0.50
C ASP A 233 -23.55 1.66 1.97
N GLU A 234 -23.27 0.71 2.87
CA GLU A 234 -23.06 0.97 4.29
C GLU A 234 -21.81 1.79 4.55
N LEU A 235 -20.69 1.41 3.92
CA LEU A 235 -19.43 2.15 3.99
C LEU A 235 -19.60 3.57 3.43
N ALA A 236 -20.30 3.71 2.31
CA ALA A 236 -20.58 5.02 1.70
C ALA A 236 -21.54 5.87 2.56
N GLU A 237 -22.50 5.28 3.27
CA GLU A 237 -23.39 5.98 4.21
C GLU A 237 -22.59 6.52 5.40
N VAL A 238 -21.77 5.70 6.06
CA VAL A 238 -20.97 6.14 7.22
C VAL A 238 -19.88 7.12 6.85
N THR A 239 -19.19 6.92 5.73
CA THR A 239 -18.16 7.85 5.26
C THR A 239 -18.77 9.21 4.97
N ARG A 240 -19.90 9.28 4.25
CA ARG A 240 -20.56 10.57 3.98
C ARG A 240 -20.99 11.29 5.25
N ALA A 241 -21.55 10.57 6.22
CA ALA A 241 -21.93 11.15 7.51
C ALA A 241 -20.70 11.70 8.25
N PHE A 242 -19.60 10.95 8.24
CA PHE A 242 -18.33 11.38 8.82
C PHE A 242 -17.78 12.63 8.13
N GLU A 243 -17.71 12.66 6.80
CA GLU A 243 -17.23 13.82 6.04
C GLU A 243 -18.08 15.08 6.34
N THR A 244 -19.40 14.92 6.45
CA THR A 244 -20.31 16.04 6.78
C THR A 244 -20.00 16.64 8.15
N GLU A 245 -19.80 15.80 9.17
CA GLU A 245 -19.44 16.27 10.51
C GLU A 245 -18.02 16.84 10.57
N TRP A 246 -17.10 16.34 9.74
CA TRP A 246 -15.75 16.87 9.62
C TRP A 246 -15.72 18.24 8.94
N GLU A 247 -16.53 18.43 7.89
CA GLU A 247 -16.74 19.73 7.25
C GLU A 247 -17.40 20.70 8.23
N ASP A 248 -18.43 20.28 8.99
CA ASP A 248 -19.03 21.11 10.04
C ASP A 248 -18.00 21.54 11.09
N LEU A 249 -17.13 20.64 11.53
CA LEU A 249 -16.03 20.98 12.44
C LEU A 249 -15.15 22.09 11.83
N ILE A 250 -14.75 21.97 10.57
CA ILE A 250 -13.90 22.96 9.89
C ILE A 250 -14.62 24.31 9.75
N ASP A 251 -15.91 24.29 9.45
CA ASP A 251 -16.71 25.49 9.17
C ASP A 251 -17.17 26.19 10.45
N ASN A 252 -17.26 25.48 11.58
CA ASN A 252 -17.86 25.99 12.81
C ASN A 252 -16.96 25.88 14.06
N TRP A 253 -15.68 25.49 13.96
CA TRP A 253 -14.83 25.29 15.14
C TRP A 253 -14.76 26.52 16.05
N GLY A 254 -14.71 27.75 15.50
CA GLY A 254 -14.61 28.98 16.30
C GLY A 254 -15.88 29.24 17.10
N ARG A 255 -17.05 28.99 16.50
CA ARG A 255 -18.36 29.08 17.18
C ARG A 255 -18.51 28.02 18.26
N ARG A 256 -18.08 26.78 17.97
CA ARG A 256 -18.11 25.66 18.92
C ARG A 256 -17.15 25.92 20.09
N LEU A 257 -15.96 26.44 19.82
CA LEU A 257 -14.99 26.85 20.84
C LEU A 257 -15.60 27.88 21.81
N ALA A 258 -16.25 28.93 21.29
CA ALA A 258 -16.90 29.96 22.10
C ALA A 258 -17.99 29.41 23.05
N THR A 259 -18.60 28.27 22.71
CA THR A 259 -19.64 27.64 23.52
C THR A 259 -19.06 26.88 24.71
N ILE A 260 -17.83 26.38 24.59
CA ILE A 260 -17.24 25.49 25.61
C ILE A 260 -16.10 26.12 26.40
N LEU A 261 -15.41 27.13 25.85
CA LEU A 261 -14.33 27.82 26.52
C LEU A 261 -14.93 28.84 27.48
N ASP A 262 -14.66 28.67 28.78
CA ASP A 262 -15.26 29.50 29.81
C ASP A 262 -14.91 30.99 29.62
N GLY A 263 -15.92 31.85 29.69
CA GLY A 263 -15.79 33.29 29.49
C GLY A 263 -15.57 33.76 28.05
N ALA A 264 -15.38 32.88 27.06
CA ALA A 264 -15.27 33.27 25.66
C ALA A 264 -16.62 33.77 25.11
N ARG A 265 -16.60 34.76 24.22
CA ARG A 265 -17.82 35.35 23.62
C ARG A 265 -17.63 35.59 22.14
N LEU A 266 -18.66 35.27 21.35
CA LEU A 266 -18.77 35.71 19.97
C LEU A 266 -19.06 37.22 19.95
N VAL A 267 -18.35 37.95 19.09
CA VAL A 267 -18.51 39.40 18.93
C VAL A 267 -18.89 39.70 17.48
N GLU A 268 -19.97 40.46 17.31
CA GLU A 268 -20.43 40.96 16.02
C GLU A 268 -20.04 42.44 15.89
N ASP A 269 -19.46 42.81 14.75
CA ASP A 269 -19.10 44.18 14.37
C ASP A 269 -18.45 45.04 15.49
N PRO A 270 -17.33 44.59 16.10
CA PRO A 270 -16.67 45.39 17.12
C PRO A 270 -16.14 46.72 16.58
N GLU A 271 -16.28 47.78 17.38
CA GLU A 271 -15.80 49.11 17.01
C GLU A 271 -14.28 49.12 16.78
N GLY A 272 -13.83 49.73 15.69
CA GLY A 272 -12.41 49.84 15.33
C GLY A 272 -11.82 48.61 14.63
N ILE A 273 -12.63 47.57 14.35
CA ILE A 273 -12.21 46.38 13.63
C ILE A 273 -12.80 46.38 12.22
N PRO A 274 -11.99 46.24 11.16
CA PRO A 274 -12.49 46.06 9.79
C PRO A 274 -13.42 44.84 9.66
N PRO A 275 -14.38 44.86 8.73
CA PRO A 275 -15.24 43.70 8.48
C PRO A 275 -14.44 42.43 8.21
N VAL A 276 -14.76 41.36 8.94
CA VAL A 276 -14.18 40.03 8.73
C VAL A 276 -14.96 39.27 7.65
N PRO A 277 -14.35 38.30 6.94
CA PRO A 277 -15.09 37.42 6.02
C PRO A 277 -16.30 36.76 6.71
N GLU A 278 -17.39 36.53 5.97
CA GLU A 278 -18.65 35.99 6.55
C GLU A 278 -18.47 34.59 7.15
N GLU A 279 -17.54 33.82 6.60
CA GLU A 279 -17.15 32.52 7.11
C GLU A 279 -16.43 32.61 8.45
N ASP A 280 -15.63 33.65 8.70
CA ASP A 280 -14.77 33.79 9.87
C ASP A 280 -15.53 34.38 11.09
N VAL A 281 -14.99 34.18 12.30
CA VAL A 281 -15.62 34.70 13.53
C VAL A 281 -14.65 35.43 14.43
N LEU A 282 -15.14 36.42 15.16
CA LEU A 282 -14.38 37.12 16.19
C LEU A 282 -14.80 36.63 17.57
N LEU A 283 -13.81 36.29 18.39
CA LEU A 283 -13.98 35.94 19.79
C LEU A 283 -13.34 36.99 20.70
N GLU A 284 -14.00 37.27 21.82
CA GLU A 284 -13.39 37.93 22.97
C GLU A 284 -13.13 36.86 24.03
N PHE A 285 -11.88 36.76 24.49
CA PHE A 285 -11.49 35.87 25.58
C PHE A 285 -11.44 36.64 26.90
N PRO A 286 -11.65 35.96 28.05
CA PRO A 286 -11.57 36.62 29.34
C PRO A 286 -10.10 36.95 29.64
N ASP A 287 -9.76 38.24 29.59
CA ASP A 287 -8.45 38.76 30.01
C ASP A 287 -8.59 39.43 31.39
N GLY A 288 -7.84 38.93 32.38
CA GLY A 288 -7.83 39.44 33.75
C GLY A 288 -7.42 40.92 33.88
N ASN A 289 -6.90 41.54 32.82
CA ASN A 289 -6.27 42.87 32.85
C ASN A 289 -6.98 43.96 32.01
N LYS A 290 -8.31 43.96 31.91
CA LYS A 290 -9.10 45.04 31.23
C LYS A 290 -8.71 45.31 29.76
N ARG A 291 -7.88 44.47 29.14
CA ARG A 291 -7.49 44.60 27.74
C ARG A 291 -8.59 43.94 26.91
N HIS A 292 -9.39 44.76 26.22
CA HIS A 292 -10.35 44.26 25.26
C HIS A 292 -9.58 43.91 23.98
N ARG A 293 -9.38 42.62 23.73
CA ARG A 293 -8.72 42.09 22.53
C ARG A 293 -9.63 41.09 21.84
N TYR A 294 -9.75 41.23 20.52
CA TYR A 294 -10.51 40.31 19.68
C TYR A 294 -9.58 39.30 19.01
N TRP A 295 -10.11 38.11 18.81
CA TRP A 295 -9.41 36.99 18.22
C TRP A 295 -10.19 36.50 16.98
N LEU A 296 -9.59 36.68 15.81
CA LEU A 296 -10.10 36.16 14.55
C LEU A 296 -9.86 34.66 14.46
N CYS A 297 -10.95 33.90 14.44
CA CYS A 297 -10.98 32.49 14.12
C CYS A 297 -11.23 32.33 12.62
N ARG A 298 -10.20 31.92 11.89
CA ARG A 298 -10.32 31.56 10.48
C ARG A 298 -10.89 30.16 10.36
N GLN A 299 -12.19 30.09 10.13
CA GLN A 299 -12.90 28.83 9.91
C GLN A 299 -13.16 28.66 8.41
N ALA A 300 -13.73 27.53 7.98
CA ALA A 300 -13.86 27.14 6.57
C ALA A 300 -12.55 26.90 5.79
N ASN A 301 -11.39 26.91 6.47
CA ASN A 301 -10.12 26.45 5.91
C ASN A 301 -9.43 25.47 6.85
N GLY A 302 -9.72 24.19 6.68
CA GLY A 302 -9.16 23.14 7.56
C GLY A 302 -7.66 22.92 7.42
N ASN A 303 -7.02 23.39 6.34
CA ASN A 303 -5.56 23.31 6.20
C ASN A 303 -4.84 24.37 7.04
N TRP A 304 -5.55 25.44 7.38
CA TRP A 304 -5.01 26.65 8.00
C TRP A 304 -6.07 27.29 8.90
N SER A 305 -6.53 26.57 9.93
CA SER A 305 -7.52 27.05 10.89
C SER A 305 -6.83 27.95 11.92
N TRP A 306 -6.64 29.21 11.53
CA TRP A 306 -5.90 30.20 12.30
C TRP A 306 -6.73 30.82 13.42
N LEU A 307 -6.07 31.15 14.50
CA LEU A 307 -6.55 31.96 15.60
C LEU A 307 -5.58 33.14 15.77
N PHE A 308 -5.96 34.30 15.25
CA PHE A 308 -5.15 35.52 15.30
C PHE A 308 -5.71 36.47 16.36
N PRO A 309 -4.90 37.03 17.26
CA PRO A 309 -5.30 38.29 17.87
C PRO A 309 -5.27 39.37 16.77
N THR A 310 -6.24 40.27 16.77
CA THR A 310 -6.46 41.23 15.66
C THR A 310 -5.27 42.16 15.40
N ASP A 311 -4.34 42.30 16.34
CA ASP A 311 -3.13 43.12 16.27
C ASP A 311 -1.86 42.37 15.85
N TRP A 312 -1.92 41.06 15.57
CA TRP A 312 -0.78 40.27 15.03
C TRP A 312 -0.89 39.95 13.54
N TRP A 313 -1.79 40.63 12.83
CA TRP A 313 -1.87 40.58 11.38
C TRP A 313 -2.00 41.99 10.80
N THR A 314 -0.86 42.57 10.44
CA THR A 314 -0.74 43.98 10.05
C THR A 314 -0.29 44.08 8.60
N ASP A 315 -0.94 44.94 7.81
CA ASP A 315 -0.43 45.36 6.50
C ASP A 315 0.74 46.32 6.70
N LEU A 316 1.89 46.01 6.10
CA LEU A 316 3.12 46.78 6.34
C LEU A 316 3.17 48.10 5.57
N GLU A 317 2.31 48.29 4.57
CA GLU A 317 2.24 49.52 3.79
C GLU A 317 1.28 50.53 4.41
N GLN A 318 0.15 50.04 4.96
CA GLN A 318 -0.92 50.86 5.53
C GLN A 318 -0.79 51.04 7.05
N ASP A 319 -0.01 50.20 7.73
CA ASP A 319 0.10 50.17 9.20
C ASP A 319 -1.26 49.92 9.89
N GLU A 320 -2.10 49.10 9.25
CA GLU A 320 -3.46 48.77 9.71
C GLU A 320 -3.67 47.25 9.82
N PRO A 321 -4.53 46.77 10.74
CA PRO A 321 -4.94 45.37 10.80
C PRO A 321 -5.58 44.90 9.50
N VAL A 322 -5.17 43.72 9.02
CA VAL A 322 -5.77 43.08 7.84
C VAL A 322 -6.17 41.64 8.11
N TYR A 323 -7.29 41.22 7.52
CA TYR A 323 -7.85 39.87 7.70
C TYR A 323 -7.90 39.09 6.39
N ARG A 324 -7.14 39.56 5.40
CA ARG A 324 -6.94 38.94 4.09
C ARG A 324 -5.45 38.78 3.84
N ASN A 325 -5.10 37.82 2.99
CA ASN A 325 -3.70 37.48 2.69
C ASN A 325 -3.06 38.48 1.71
N GLU A 326 -3.25 39.76 1.96
CA GLU A 326 -2.67 40.90 1.24
C GLU A 326 -1.23 41.08 1.71
N LYS A 327 -0.31 41.28 0.76
CA LYS A 327 1.13 41.34 1.03
C LYS A 327 1.68 42.69 0.56
N PRO A 328 2.72 43.23 1.22
CA PRO A 328 3.43 42.64 2.37
C PRO A 328 2.67 42.82 3.70
N ASN A 329 2.69 41.79 4.54
CA ASN A 329 2.13 41.83 5.90
C ASN A 329 3.17 41.43 6.95
N ALA A 330 2.83 41.57 8.23
CA ALA A 330 3.41 40.84 9.35
C ALA A 330 2.30 39.94 9.90
N ARG A 331 2.58 38.64 10.08
CA ARG A 331 1.55 37.69 10.49
C ARG A 331 2.08 36.58 11.38
N VAL A 332 1.68 36.62 12.64
CA VAL A 332 1.92 35.59 13.64
C VAL A 332 0.59 35.20 14.25
N GLY A 333 0.34 33.92 14.46
CA GLY A 333 -0.90 33.48 15.07
C GLY A 333 -0.86 32.03 15.51
N PHE A 334 -1.83 31.66 16.34
CA PHE A 334 -2.03 30.26 16.66
C PHE A 334 -2.79 29.56 15.54
N LEU A 335 -2.67 28.25 15.40
CA LEU A 335 -3.51 27.48 14.49
C LEU A 335 -3.57 26.00 14.88
N HIS A 336 -4.62 25.36 14.39
CA HIS A 336 -4.72 23.91 14.24
C HIS A 336 -5.01 23.59 12.76
N ARG A 337 -4.83 22.34 12.34
CA ARG A 337 -4.96 21.96 10.91
C ARG A 337 -5.83 20.73 10.74
N PRO A 338 -7.14 20.78 11.03
CA PRO A 338 -8.02 19.61 11.00
C PRO A 338 -8.00 18.91 9.63
N ALA A 339 -7.83 19.60 8.51
CA ALA A 339 -7.69 18.91 7.21
C ALA A 339 -6.30 18.27 7.01
N SER A 340 -5.23 18.92 7.46
CA SER A 340 -3.85 18.42 7.26
C SER A 340 -3.45 17.35 8.28
N ASP A 341 -4.03 17.39 9.49
CA ASP A 341 -3.71 16.52 10.61
C ASP A 341 -4.78 15.41 10.78
N ARG A 342 -5.65 15.24 9.79
CA ARG A 342 -6.80 14.33 9.83
C ARG A 342 -6.41 12.90 10.20
N ASP A 343 -5.39 12.35 9.56
CA ASP A 343 -4.93 10.98 9.83
C ASP A 343 -4.41 10.84 11.26
N SER A 344 -3.64 11.82 11.75
CA SER A 344 -3.18 11.82 13.15
C SER A 344 -4.34 11.90 14.15
N VAL A 345 -5.39 12.66 13.83
CA VAL A 345 -6.59 12.74 14.66
C VAL A 345 -7.34 11.40 14.67
N LEU A 346 -7.47 10.75 13.52
CA LEU A 346 -8.20 9.48 13.39
C LEU A 346 -7.45 8.29 13.97
N GLU A 347 -6.14 8.20 13.74
CA GLU A 347 -5.31 7.07 14.18
C GLU A 347 -4.89 7.20 15.64
N ASN A 348 -4.46 8.40 16.03
CA ASN A 348 -3.80 8.62 17.32
C ASN A 348 -4.64 9.42 18.31
N HIS A 349 -5.83 9.91 17.90
CA HIS A 349 -6.70 10.77 18.71
C HIS A 349 -5.94 11.99 19.27
N LYS A 350 -5.12 12.64 18.44
CA LYS A 350 -4.29 13.78 18.85
C LYS A 350 -4.59 15.05 18.05
N LEU A 351 -4.76 16.15 18.76
CA LEU A 351 -4.79 17.51 18.23
C LEU A 351 -3.41 18.14 18.35
N THR A 352 -2.91 18.70 17.24
CA THR A 352 -1.69 19.53 17.26
C THR A 352 -2.07 21.00 17.16
N PHE A 353 -1.52 21.79 18.08
CA PHE A 353 -1.72 23.23 18.17
C PHE A 353 -0.38 23.93 17.98
N TYR A 354 -0.34 24.94 17.13
CA TYR A 354 0.91 25.61 16.75
C TYR A 354 0.84 27.09 17.06
N LEU A 355 1.99 27.69 17.40
CA LEU A 355 2.23 29.11 17.14
C LEU A 355 3.03 29.19 15.83
N ARG A 356 2.47 29.87 14.83
CA ARG A 356 3.08 29.98 13.52
C ARG A 356 3.35 31.43 13.14
N ASN A 357 4.59 31.67 12.77
CA ASN A 357 5.04 32.82 12.01
C ASN A 357 4.91 32.48 10.52
N ALA A 358 4.16 33.27 9.75
CA ALA A 358 3.87 32.96 8.35
C ALA A 358 4.73 33.79 7.39
N PRO A 359 5.14 33.24 6.23
CA PRO A 359 5.81 34.03 5.20
C PRO A 359 4.92 35.19 4.75
N SER A 360 5.41 36.39 4.97
CA SER A 360 4.57 37.58 5.00
C SER A 360 4.80 38.50 3.78
N GLY A 361 5.70 38.11 2.88
CA GLY A 361 6.08 38.91 1.70
C GLY A 361 7.10 40.01 2.01
N ASN A 362 7.43 40.20 3.29
CA ASN A 362 8.56 41.00 3.74
C ASN A 362 9.74 40.06 4.06
N GLU A 363 10.93 40.39 3.54
CA GLU A 363 12.12 39.54 3.66
C GLU A 363 12.75 39.57 5.06
N ASP A 364 12.39 40.55 5.89
CA ASP A 364 13.05 40.84 7.16
C ASP A 364 12.19 40.43 8.38
N PHE A 365 10.89 40.73 8.39
CA PHE A 365 9.99 40.40 9.50
C PHE A 365 9.90 38.89 9.72
N TYR A 366 9.71 38.11 8.66
CA TYR A 366 9.54 36.66 8.76
C TYR A 366 10.76 35.95 9.40
N PRO A 367 12.01 36.14 8.93
CA PRO A 367 13.17 35.58 9.64
C PRO A 367 13.45 36.28 10.97
N GLY A 368 13.22 37.60 11.08
CA GLY A 368 13.49 38.40 12.26
C GLY A 368 12.67 37.98 13.48
N PHE A 369 11.36 37.79 13.32
CA PHE A 369 10.49 37.32 14.40
C PHE A 369 10.89 35.91 14.86
N ALA A 370 11.10 35.00 13.91
CA ALA A 370 11.52 33.64 14.23
C ALA A 370 12.86 33.59 14.99
N GLN A 371 13.82 34.44 14.61
CA GLN A 371 15.10 34.52 15.30
C GLN A 371 14.93 35.03 16.72
N ARG A 372 14.19 36.13 16.92
CA ARG A 372 13.95 36.71 18.26
C ARG A 372 13.20 35.73 19.15
N PHE A 373 12.12 35.13 18.66
CA PHE A 373 11.34 34.14 19.41
C PHE A 373 12.16 32.91 19.84
N ASN A 374 13.02 32.39 18.94
CA ASN A 374 13.85 31.23 19.24
C ASN A 374 15.06 31.54 20.13
N ALA A 375 15.56 32.78 20.10
CA ALA A 375 16.66 33.24 20.95
C ALA A 375 16.20 33.69 22.35
N ASP A 376 14.90 33.95 22.52
CA ASP A 376 14.34 34.45 23.77
C ASP A 376 14.55 33.47 24.94
N SER A 377 15.07 33.96 26.06
CA SER A 377 15.33 33.12 27.24
C SER A 377 14.12 32.92 28.14
N GLU A 378 13.10 33.78 28.05
CA GLU A 378 11.90 33.74 28.90
C GLU A 378 10.84 32.81 28.33
N ILE A 379 10.71 32.71 26.99
CA ILE A 379 9.73 31.86 26.32
C ILE A 379 9.69 30.44 26.92
N PRO A 380 10.82 29.69 27.09
CA PRO A 380 10.78 28.35 27.66
C PRO A 380 10.12 28.25 29.05
N ASP A 381 10.29 29.28 29.90
CA ASP A 381 9.72 29.30 31.25
C ASP A 381 8.22 29.62 31.24
N LEU A 382 7.71 30.17 30.13
CA LEU A 382 6.31 30.51 29.91
C LEU A 382 5.53 29.43 29.15
N LEU A 383 6.20 28.39 28.65
CA LEU A 383 5.54 27.33 27.87
C LEU A 383 4.76 26.37 28.78
N PRO A 384 3.53 25.97 28.39
CA PRO A 384 2.83 24.87 29.04
C PRO A 384 3.62 23.55 28.95
N ASP A 385 3.39 22.63 29.89
CA ASP A 385 4.11 21.34 30.02
C ASP A 385 4.12 20.45 28.76
N ARG A 386 3.24 20.71 27.78
CA ARG A 386 3.03 19.90 26.56
C ARG A 386 3.48 20.61 25.29
N THR A 387 4.26 21.68 25.44
CA THR A 387 4.59 22.60 24.35
C THR A 387 6.09 22.60 24.11
N GLU A 388 6.46 22.42 22.84
CA GLU A 388 7.84 22.40 22.40
C GLU A 388 8.15 23.62 21.52
N ARG A 389 9.25 24.32 21.86
CA ARG A 389 9.88 25.27 20.94
C ARG A 389 10.91 24.55 20.07
N ARG A 390 10.60 24.39 18.78
CA ARG A 390 11.39 23.54 17.87
C ARG A 390 12.52 24.23 17.11
N GLY A 391 12.76 25.52 17.36
CA GLY A 391 13.81 26.28 16.64
C GLY A 391 13.52 26.49 15.15
N ARG A 392 12.29 26.23 14.70
CA ARG A 392 11.87 26.36 13.30
C ARG A 392 11.50 27.81 12.98
N LYS A 393 11.57 28.18 11.70
CA LYS A 393 11.18 29.53 11.25
C LYS A 393 9.66 29.74 11.17
N SER A 394 8.90 28.72 10.76
CA SER A 394 7.44 28.85 10.60
C SER A 394 6.68 28.46 11.88
N ASN A 395 6.61 27.17 12.20
CA ASN A 395 5.95 26.69 13.41
C ASN A 395 6.95 26.81 14.56
N VAL A 396 6.96 27.97 15.20
CA VAL A 396 7.92 28.29 16.27
C VAL A 396 7.58 27.55 17.57
N LEU A 397 6.29 27.28 17.81
CA LEU A 397 5.80 26.37 18.85
C LEU A 397 4.93 25.27 18.27
N GLU A 398 4.95 24.12 18.93
CA GLU A 398 4.10 22.96 18.66
C GLU A 398 3.70 22.33 20.00
N ALA A 399 2.40 22.10 20.19
CA ALA A 399 1.84 21.45 21.36
C ALA A 399 0.87 20.34 20.93
N THR A 400 0.79 19.27 21.72
CA THR A 400 -0.09 18.14 21.42
C THR A 400 -1.05 17.85 22.56
N TYR A 401 -2.32 17.65 22.20
CA TYR A 401 -3.42 17.40 23.11
C TYR A 401 -4.14 16.11 22.73
N GLU A 402 -4.45 15.28 23.73
CA GLU A 402 -5.25 14.07 23.54
C GLU A 402 -6.72 14.43 23.35
N ILE A 403 -7.39 13.75 22.43
CA ILE A 403 -8.81 13.88 22.14
C ILE A 403 -9.56 12.78 22.90
N GLU A 404 -10.14 13.14 24.05
CA GLU A 404 -10.82 12.20 24.96
C GLU A 404 -12.25 11.86 24.48
N ILE A 405 -12.38 10.97 23.49
CA ILE A 405 -13.68 10.59 22.88
C ILE A 405 -14.69 10.11 23.94
N ASP A 406 -14.29 9.17 24.81
CA ASP A 406 -15.19 8.57 25.80
C ASP A 406 -15.78 9.59 26.79
N LYS A 407 -15.03 10.63 27.11
CA LYS A 407 -15.45 11.68 28.06
C LYS A 407 -16.42 12.67 27.42
N HIS A 408 -16.24 12.93 26.12
CA HIS A 408 -17.01 13.93 25.38
C HIS A 408 -18.11 13.33 24.49
N GLY A 409 -18.20 11.99 24.44
CA GLY A 409 -19.25 11.25 23.75
C GLY A 409 -18.94 10.95 22.28
N ASP A 410 -18.28 11.87 21.59
CA ASP A 410 -17.89 11.74 20.19
C ASP A 410 -16.56 12.45 19.88
N LEU A 411 -15.97 12.11 18.73
CA LEU A 411 -14.68 12.64 18.27
C LEU A 411 -14.69 14.17 18.12
N PHE A 412 -15.76 14.75 17.59
CA PHE A 412 -15.83 16.17 17.25
C PHE A 412 -15.98 17.03 18.50
N SER A 413 -16.80 16.59 19.45
CA SER A 413 -16.92 17.18 20.79
C SER A 413 -15.60 17.08 21.55
N GLY A 414 -14.93 15.92 21.47
CA GLY A 414 -13.59 15.72 22.04
C GLY A 414 -12.54 16.64 21.40
N TYR A 415 -12.57 16.80 20.08
CA TYR A 415 -11.64 17.67 19.34
C TYR A 415 -11.75 19.11 19.81
N ILE A 416 -12.98 19.63 19.89
CA ILE A 416 -13.24 21.00 20.35
C ILE A 416 -12.82 21.17 21.81
N ALA A 417 -13.07 20.18 22.69
CA ALA A 417 -12.59 20.22 24.07
C ALA A 417 -11.06 20.26 24.18
N ALA A 418 -10.36 19.46 23.37
CA ALA A 418 -8.89 19.49 23.28
C ALA A 418 -8.38 20.86 22.78
N LEU A 419 -9.04 21.43 21.77
CA LEU A 419 -8.74 22.77 21.26
C LEU A 419 -8.97 23.86 22.33
N ALA A 420 -10.08 23.80 23.07
CA ALA A 420 -10.35 24.73 24.16
C ALA A 420 -9.30 24.65 25.25
N LYS A 421 -8.83 23.44 25.58
CA LYS A 421 -7.71 23.28 26.50
C LYS A 421 -6.42 23.88 25.96
N ALA A 422 -6.12 23.69 24.68
CA ALA A 422 -4.95 24.28 24.05
C ALA A 422 -4.98 25.82 24.08
N VAL A 423 -6.15 26.40 23.77
CA VAL A 423 -6.40 27.84 23.84
C VAL A 423 -6.32 28.35 25.29
N ASP A 424 -6.87 27.63 26.26
CA ASP A 424 -6.77 28.02 27.67
C ASP A 424 -5.31 28.02 28.15
N ASP A 425 -4.58 26.92 27.95
CA ASP A 425 -3.19 26.76 28.41
C ASP A 425 -2.24 27.81 27.79
N HIS A 426 -2.47 28.23 26.54
CA HIS A 426 -1.56 29.13 25.81
C HIS A 426 -2.00 30.60 25.79
N ILE A 427 -3.30 30.87 25.91
CA ILE A 427 -3.87 32.21 25.69
C ILE A 427 -4.58 32.71 26.94
N VAL A 428 -5.60 32.01 27.41
CA VAL A 428 -6.49 32.53 28.47
C VAL A 428 -5.83 32.50 29.84
N SER A 429 -5.31 31.32 30.23
CA SER A 429 -4.65 31.11 31.52
C SER A 429 -3.16 31.48 31.50
N ASN A 430 -2.65 31.98 30.37
CA ASN A 430 -1.24 32.34 30.20
C ASN A 430 -1.03 33.72 29.56
N PRO A 431 -1.49 34.80 30.22
CA PRO A 431 -1.33 36.16 29.70
C PRO A 431 0.15 36.56 29.56
N ALA A 432 1.04 36.02 30.40
CA ALA A 432 2.48 36.32 30.33
C ALA A 432 3.12 35.85 29.02
N LEU A 433 2.74 34.66 28.51
CA LEU A 433 3.19 34.19 27.20
C LEU A 433 2.70 35.12 26.08
N ILE A 434 1.44 35.55 26.14
CA ILE A 434 0.86 36.46 25.15
C ILE A 434 1.54 37.84 25.19
N GLU A 435 1.79 38.39 26.38
CA GLU A 435 2.53 39.65 26.55
C GLU A 435 3.96 39.55 25.99
N ARG A 436 4.67 38.44 26.24
CA ARG A 436 6.00 38.25 25.66
C ARG A 436 5.97 38.13 24.13
N ILE A 437 4.96 37.45 23.56
CA ILE A 437 4.80 37.39 22.10
C ILE A 437 4.46 38.77 21.52
N ASP A 438 3.61 39.57 22.18
CA ASP A 438 3.33 40.96 21.80
C ASP A 438 4.62 41.77 21.72
N GLU A 439 5.47 41.70 22.75
CA GLU A 439 6.74 42.43 22.81
C GLU A 439 7.65 42.04 21.65
N LEU A 440 7.85 40.74 21.42
CA LEU A 440 8.68 40.23 20.33
C LEU A 440 8.15 40.62 18.95
N TYR A 441 6.82 40.61 18.77
CA TYR A 441 6.18 41.06 17.54
C TYR A 441 6.46 42.56 17.30
N GLN A 442 6.22 43.39 18.31
CA GLN A 442 6.39 44.84 18.23
C GLN A 442 7.85 45.29 18.10
N GLU A 443 8.79 44.57 18.73
CA GLU A 443 10.22 44.77 18.53
C GLU A 443 10.63 44.45 17.10
N THR A 444 10.18 43.30 16.56
CA THR A 444 10.46 42.92 15.17
C THR A 444 9.87 43.94 14.20
N TYR A 445 8.62 44.36 14.43
CA TYR A 445 7.94 45.34 13.58
C TYR A 445 8.69 46.68 13.53
N ARG A 446 9.08 47.21 14.70
CA ARG A 446 9.83 48.47 14.78
C ARG A 446 11.21 48.38 14.14
N GLU A 447 11.93 47.28 14.33
CA GLU A 447 13.32 47.17 13.88
C GLU A 447 13.47 46.79 12.40
N GLU A 448 12.58 45.93 11.89
CA GLU A 448 12.71 45.33 10.55
C GLU A 448 11.75 45.94 9.52
N VAL A 449 10.76 46.73 9.94
CA VAL A 449 9.75 47.34 9.05
C VAL A 449 9.77 48.86 9.09
N GLN A 450 9.94 49.47 10.27
CA GLN A 450 9.89 50.94 10.43
C GLN A 450 11.26 51.64 10.30
N ASN A 451 12.37 50.89 10.20
CA ASN A 451 13.71 51.40 9.90
C ASN A 451 14.00 51.31 8.41
#